data_AF-A0A845SSV1-F1
#
_entry.id   AF-A0A845SSV1-F1
#
_cell.length_a   1.000
_cell.length_b   1.000
_cell.length_c   1.000
_cell.angle_alpha   90.00
_cell.angle_beta   90.00
_cell.angle_gamma   90.00
#
_symmetry.space_group_name_H-M   'P 1'
#
loop_
_entity.id
_entity.type
_entity.pdbx_description
1 polymer ?
#
loop_
_entity_poly.entity_id
_entity_poly.type
_entity_poly.pdbx_seq_one_letter_code
_entity_poly.pdbx_strand_id
1 'polypeptide(L)' 'MGNSTTNISIRMDSELKAQADELFAELGMNLSTAFNIFVRQSIRDGGIPFKISLNHVDYTKPQNLE' A
#
# COMPACT_ATOMS: atom_id res chain seq x y z
N MET A 1 17.44 -16.13 -16.83
CA MET A 1 17.44 -14.64 -16.84
C MET A 1 17.39 -14.19 -15.41
N GLY A 2 18.44 -13.53 -14.92
CA GLY A 2 18.59 -13.18 -13.50
C GLY A 2 17.56 -12.14 -13.05
N ASN A 3 17.03 -12.33 -11.84
CA ASN A 3 16.18 -11.37 -11.15
C ASN A 3 17.01 -10.16 -10.71
N SER A 4 17.30 -9.23 -11.63
CA SER A 4 17.97 -7.98 -11.30
C SER A 4 17.14 -7.20 -10.29
N THR A 5 17.60 -7.13 -9.05
CA THR A 5 17.02 -6.27 -8.01
C THR A 5 17.55 -4.86 -8.17
N THR A 6 16.67 -3.87 -8.15
CA THR A 6 17.03 -2.46 -8.19
C THR A 6 16.68 -1.81 -6.86
N ASN A 7 17.60 -1.02 -6.30
CA ASN A 7 17.35 -0.27 -5.08
C ASN A 7 16.48 0.95 -5.38
N ILE A 8 15.47 1.18 -4.56
CA ILE A 8 14.58 2.35 -4.61
C ILE A 8 14.70 3.09 -3.28
N SER A 9 14.87 4.41 -3.32
CA SER A 9 14.85 5.28 -2.15
C SER A 9 13.59 6.13 -2.17
N ILE A 10 12.79 6.02 -1.10
CA ILE A 10 11.49 6.71 -0.96
C ILE A 10 11.61 7.64 0.25
N ARG A 11 11.24 8.91 0.06
CA ARG A 11 11.09 9.87 1.16
C ARG A 11 9.67 9.79 1.69
N MET A 12 9.55 9.63 3.00
CA MET A 12 8.30 9.65 3.73
C MET A 12 8.51 10.33 5.08
N ASP A 13 7.43 10.86 5.64
CA ASP A 13 7.45 11.39 6.98
C ASP A 13 7.78 10.29 8.00
N SER A 14 8.54 10.63 9.04
CA SER A 14 9.01 9.68 10.05
C SER A 14 7.86 9.06 10.85
N GLU A 15 6.82 9.84 11.13
CA GLU A 15 5.63 9.37 11.86
C GLU A 15 4.81 8.43 10.97
N LEU A 16 4.60 8.80 9.70
CA LEU A 16 3.93 7.94 8.73
C LEU A 16 4.67 6.60 8.55
N LYS A 17 6.00 6.64 8.52
CA LYS A 17 6.85 5.45 8.45
C LYS A 17 6.66 4.54 9.68
N ALA A 18 6.62 5.12 10.87
CA ALA A 18 6.42 4.37 12.11
C ALA A 18 5.05 3.67 12.13
N GLN A 19 3.98 4.41 11.76
CA GLN A 19 2.62 3.85 11.66
C GLN A 19 2.54 2.71 10.64
N ALA A 20 3.19 2.88 9.48
CA ALA A 20 3.22 1.84 8.46
C ALA A 20 3.98 0.59 8.92
N ASP A 21 5.13 0.76 9.58
CA ASP A 21 5.91 -0.36 10.11
C ASP A 21 5.13 -1.15 11.17
N GLU A 22 4.44 -0.47 12.10
CA GLU A 22 3.60 -1.13 13.10
C GLU A 22 2.47 -1.93 12.44
N LEU A 23 1.71 -1.31 11.53
CA LEU A 23 0.63 -1.96 10.79
C LEU A 23 1.13 -3.19 10.03
N PHE A 24 2.21 -3.07 9.27
CA PHE A 24 2.70 -4.18 8.45
C PHE A 24 3.33 -5.28 9.32
N ALA A 25 3.94 -4.93 10.45
CA ALA A 25 4.44 -5.91 11.41
C ALA A 25 3.32 -6.75 12.01
N GLU A 26 2.17 -6.14 12.34
CA GLU A 26 0.96 -6.87 12.78
C GLU A 26 0.44 -7.82 11.68
N LEU A 27 0.59 -7.44 10.42
CA LEU A 27 0.28 -8.27 9.25
C LEU A 27 1.37 -9.32 8.92
N GLY A 28 2.47 -9.36 9.68
CA GLY A 28 3.55 -10.32 9.49
C GLY A 28 4.50 -10.00 8.33
N MET A 29 4.61 -8.74 7.92
CA MET A 29 5.50 -8.30 6.85
C MET A 29 6.20 -6.97 7.14
N ASN A 30 7.23 -6.65 6.37
CA ASN A 30 7.88 -5.33 6.45
C ASN A 30 7.35 -4.40 5.34
N LEU A 31 7.65 -3.11 5.49
CA LEU A 31 7.28 -2.08 4.53
C LEU A 31 7.75 -2.38 3.10
N SER A 32 8.94 -2.99 2.93
CA SER A 32 9.46 -3.33 1.60
C SER A 32 8.62 -4.42 0.90
N THR A 33 8.19 -5.45 1.64
CA THR A 33 7.29 -6.49 1.13
C THR A 33 5.93 -5.89 0.79
N ALA A 34 5.36 -5.06 1.67
CA ALA A 34 4.09 -4.39 1.43
C ALA A 34 4.15 -3.48 0.19
N PHE A 35 5.23 -2.71 0.04
CA PHE A 35 5.45 -1.85 -1.12
C PHE A 35 5.56 -2.65 -2.42
N ASN A 36 6.28 -3.78 -2.41
CA ASN A 36 6.36 -4.66 -3.57
C ASN A 36 5.00 -5.23 -3.97
N ILE A 37 4.14 -5.56 -3.00
CA ILE A 37 2.76 -5.99 -3.26
C ILE A 37 1.97 -4.85 -3.89
N PHE A 38 2.04 -3.63 -3.33
CA PHE A 38 1.39 -2.44 -3.89
C PHE A 38 1.77 -2.24 -5.36
N VAL A 39 3.07 -2.20 -5.69
CA VAL A 39 3.53 -1.99 -7.08
C VAL A 39 3.02 -3.09 -8.02
N ARG A 40 3.08 -4.35 -7.59
CA ARG A 40 2.57 -5.48 -8.40
C ARG A 40 1.07 -5.39 -8.65
N GLN A 41 0.31 -4.96 -7.64
CA GLN A 41 -1.13 -4.79 -7.76
C GLN A 41 -1.46 -3.61 -8.68
N SER A 42 -0.74 -2.49 -8.55
CA SER A 42 -0.88 -1.34 -9.44
C SER A 42 -0.65 -1.71 -10.92
N ILE A 43 0.38 -2.51 -11.19
CA ILE A 43 0.67 -2.99 -12.55
C ILE A 43 -0.44 -3.91 -13.06
N ARG A 44 -0.96 -4.81 -12.21
CA ARG A 44 -2.04 -5.73 -12.58
C ARG A 44 -3.32 -4.99 -12.95
N ASP A 45 -3.67 -3.96 -12.20
CA ASP A 45 -4.92 -3.21 -12.36
C ASP A 45 -4.79 -2.04 -13.36
N GLY A 46 -3.56 -1.73 -13.80
CA GLY A 46 -3.28 -0.59 -14.69
C GLY A 46 -3.51 0.77 -14.03
N GLY A 47 -3.40 0.86 -12.70
CA GLY A 47 -3.77 2.06 -11.93
C GLY A 47 -3.33 2.00 -10.47
N ILE A 48 -3.87 2.87 -9.62
CA ILE A 48 -3.64 2.82 -8.17
C ILE A 48 -4.62 1.80 -7.55
N PRO A 49 -4.14 0.79 -6.79
CA PRO A 49 -4.93 -0.33 -6.29
C PRO A 49 -5.73 0.02 -5.03
N PHE A 50 -6.22 1.25 -4.95
CA PHE A 50 -7.15 1.74 -3.94
C PHE A 50 -7.86 2.99 -4.45
N LYS A 51 -9.05 3.25 -3.92
CA LYS A 51 -9.82 4.43 -4.28
C LYS A 51 -9.16 5.68 -3.70
N ILE A 52 -8.71 6.58 -4.56
CA ILE A 52 -8.26 7.92 -4.14
C ILE A 52 -9.48 8.83 -4.02
N SER A 53 -9.79 9.28 -2.81
CA SER A 53 -10.87 10.23 -2.56
C SER A 53 -10.46 11.24 -1.49
N LEU A 54 -10.93 12.48 -1.62
CA LEU A 54 -10.78 13.51 -0.58
C LEU A 54 -11.71 13.24 0.62
N ASN A 55 -12.77 12.45 0.42
CA ASN A 55 -13.65 12.02 1.49
C ASN A 55 -13.13 10.69 2.02
N HIS A 56 -12.81 10.65 3.31
CA HIS A 56 -12.49 9.40 4.02
C HIS A 56 -13.58 8.37 3.72
N VAL A 57 -13.24 7.33 2.95
CA VAL A 57 -14.20 6.29 2.59
C VAL A 57 -14.29 5.37 3.81
N ASP A 58 -15.32 5.56 4.62
CA ASP A 58 -15.68 4.62 5.67
C ASP A 58 -16.13 3.30 5.03
N TYR A 59 -15.22 2.33 4.88
CA TYR A 59 -15.52 0.99 4.36
C TYR A 59 -16.50 0.19 5.25
N THR A 60 -16.83 0.72 6.44
CA THR A 60 -17.85 0.17 7.35
C THR A 60 -19.28 0.57 6.99
N LYS A 61 -19.47 1.49 6.05
CA LYS A 61 -20.82 1.79 5.55
C LYS A 61 -21.14 0.85 4.38
N PRO A 62 -22.18 0.00 4.50
CA PRO A 62 -22.60 -0.84 3.39
C PRO A 62 -23.00 0.06 2.22
N GLN A 63 -22.19 0.05 1.17
CA GLN A 63 -22.53 0.63 -0.12
C GLN A 63 -23.44 -0.40 -0.80
N ASN A 64 -24.75 -0.30 -0.54
CA ASN A 64 -25.90 -0.74 -1.34
C ASN A 64 -27.14 -0.86 -0.44
N LEU A 65 -27.91 0.23 -0.33
CA LEU A 65 -29.35 0.16 -0.11
C LEU A 65 -29.97 1.30 -0.91
N GLU A 66 -30.22 1.04 -2.19
CA GLU A 66 -31.30 1.54 -3.07
C GLU A 66 -30.97 1.24 -4.54
#